data_AF-A0AA38IXQ6-F1
#
_entry.id   AF-A0AA38IXQ6-F1
#
_cell.length_a   1.000
_cell.length_b   1.000
_cell.length_c   1.000
_cell.angle_alpha   90.00
_cell.angle_beta   90.00
_cell.angle_gamma   90.00
#
_symmetry.space_group_name_H-M   'P 1'
#
loop_
_entity.id
_entity.type
_entity.pdbx_description
1 polymer ?
#
loop_
_entity_poly.entity_id
_entity_poly.type
_entity_poly.pdbx_seq_one_letter_code
_entity_poly.pdbx_strand_id
1 'polypeptide(L)'
;MFNKNPQPKHFNWKYVIRINLVCLRALGMWPEGKAGYTLTTYTFYSLLMNLFVEGHNIFQAAYISLIYQDLQALVAIFFVLVTDWNAALKIYFFVRNVRLLQHLMADLDTEEFQPKSSHQADLLKPTLNFWYRMYKMYWVITITDLFLLSAFPIIDGSYKQHRLPFWAWYPYNVTSSPLYEATYFYQVYSTWFLALGNLNMDSMTGALMMYIAAQCDLLSDNLKNLSNDDGKFNERLVLYIKHHKKIISFSNTANQFFNELTLGQFFTTCASMALAMFQLTVVGPTSSEGFSLLFYVVAMIVQNFFYCWFGNEAELRDTPSTPPVVYVFTSGVEGRL
;
A
#
# COMPACT_ATOMS: atom_id res chain seq x y z
N MET A 1 44.95 22.39 -11.51
CA MET A 1 44.25 21.09 -11.66
C MET A 1 42.91 21.21 -10.97
N PHE A 2 41.82 21.24 -11.75
CA PHE A 2 40.47 21.45 -11.23
C PHE A 2 40.06 20.31 -10.30
N ASN A 3 39.66 20.70 -9.09
CA ASN A 3 39.08 19.83 -8.08
C ASN A 3 37.74 19.30 -8.62
N LYS A 4 37.74 18.07 -9.14
CA LYS A 4 36.51 17.33 -9.43
C LYS A 4 35.90 16.97 -8.08
N ASN A 5 34.98 17.79 -7.59
CA ASN A 5 34.02 17.31 -6.60
C ASN A 5 33.42 16.01 -7.15
N PRO A 6 33.49 14.89 -6.42
CA PRO A 6 32.95 13.63 -6.92
C PRO A 6 31.46 13.84 -7.16
N GLN A 7 31.02 13.64 -8.41
CA GLN A 7 29.59 13.63 -8.68
C GLN A 7 28.95 12.61 -7.73
N PRO A 8 27.84 12.96 -7.05
CA PRO A 8 27.17 12.02 -6.17
C PRO A 8 26.83 10.76 -6.97
N LYS A 9 27.12 9.59 -6.39
CA LYS A 9 26.68 8.30 -6.95
C LYS A 9 25.18 8.40 -7.22
N HIS A 10 24.76 7.96 -8.41
CA HIS A 10 23.35 7.91 -8.82
C HIS A 10 22.46 7.40 -7.68
N PHE A 11 21.47 8.20 -7.29
CA PHE A 11 20.63 7.94 -6.13
C PHE A 11 19.60 6.85 -6.47
N ASN A 12 19.68 5.73 -5.77
CA ASN A 12 18.80 4.59 -6.01
C ASN A 12 17.48 4.72 -5.22
N TRP A 13 16.49 5.37 -5.82
CA TRP A 13 15.15 5.55 -5.22
C TRP A 13 14.48 4.21 -4.86
N LYS A 14 14.66 3.18 -5.71
CA LYS A 14 14.07 1.85 -5.54
C LYS A 14 14.65 1.08 -4.35
N TYR A 15 15.84 1.44 -3.87
CA TYR A 15 16.45 0.78 -2.72
C TYR A 15 15.58 0.85 -1.47
N VAL A 16 14.91 1.99 -1.26
CA VAL A 16 14.07 2.25 -0.08
C VAL A 16 12.87 1.30 -0.05
N ILE A 17 12.27 1.04 -1.20
CA ILE A 17 11.08 0.19 -1.35
C ILE A 17 11.41 -1.23 -1.81
N ARG A 18 12.69 -1.64 -1.80
CA ARG A 18 13.14 -2.92 -2.37
C ARG A 18 12.42 -4.13 -1.78
N ILE A 19 12.18 -4.11 -0.46
CA ILE A 19 11.52 -5.22 0.24
C ILE A 19 10.07 -5.31 -0.21
N ASN A 20 9.38 -4.16 -0.32
CA ASN A 20 8.03 -4.08 -0.82
C ASN A 20 7.92 -4.62 -2.26
N LEU A 21 8.83 -4.24 -3.15
CA LEU A 21 8.87 -4.77 -4.53
C LEU A 21 9.13 -6.28 -4.58
N VAL A 22 10.00 -6.80 -3.73
CA VAL A 22 10.27 -8.25 -3.64
C VAL A 22 9.02 -9.00 -3.15
N CYS A 23 8.32 -8.47 -2.14
CA CYS A 23 7.08 -9.04 -1.64
C CYS A 23 5.98 -9.03 -2.72
N LEU A 24 5.76 -7.90 -3.40
CA LEU A 24 4.81 -7.81 -4.51
C LEU A 24 5.16 -8.80 -5.63
N ARG A 25 6.45 -8.97 -5.95
CA ARG A 25 6.88 -9.95 -6.96
C ARG A 25 6.56 -11.37 -6.52
N ALA A 26 6.86 -11.72 -5.26
CA ALA A 26 6.58 -13.04 -4.70
C ALA A 26 5.08 -13.34 -4.69
N LEU A 27 4.24 -12.35 -4.42
CA LEU A 27 2.77 -12.45 -4.47
C LEU A 27 2.19 -12.44 -5.89
N GLY A 28 3.02 -12.45 -6.94
CA GLY A 28 2.53 -12.44 -8.31
C GLY A 28 2.02 -11.08 -8.79
N MET A 29 2.23 -9.99 -8.04
CA MET A 29 1.67 -8.65 -8.29
C MET A 29 2.65 -7.71 -9.01
N TRP A 30 3.92 -8.10 -9.20
CA TRP A 30 4.94 -7.26 -9.84
C TRP A 30 5.77 -8.03 -10.89
N PRO A 31 5.38 -7.98 -12.17
CA PRO A 31 6.09 -8.66 -13.26
C PRO A 31 7.44 -8.01 -13.55
N GLU A 32 8.36 -8.80 -14.11
CA GLU A 32 9.66 -8.29 -14.56
C GLU A 32 9.56 -7.56 -15.90
N GLY A 33 10.39 -6.53 -16.08
CA GLY A 33 10.43 -5.72 -17.30
C GLY A 33 9.49 -4.51 -17.26
N LYS A 34 9.38 -3.81 -18.41
CA LYS A 34 8.56 -2.58 -18.58
C LYS A 34 7.22 -2.83 -19.27
N ALA A 35 6.96 -4.05 -19.73
CA ALA A 35 5.78 -4.40 -20.51
C ALA A 35 4.58 -4.82 -19.65
N GLY A 36 4.66 -4.71 -18.31
CA GLY A 36 3.69 -5.29 -17.40
C GLY A 36 3.55 -6.80 -17.59
N TYR A 37 2.34 -7.33 -17.43
CA TYR A 37 2.06 -8.75 -17.63
C TYR A 37 2.08 -9.11 -19.13
N THR A 38 2.81 -10.18 -19.45
CA THR A 38 2.94 -10.78 -20.78
C THR A 38 2.78 -12.29 -20.67
N LEU A 39 2.47 -13.02 -21.76
CA LEU A 39 2.28 -14.48 -21.76
C LEU A 39 3.58 -15.22 -21.40
N THR A 40 3.85 -15.31 -20.10
CA THR A 40 5.06 -15.86 -19.49
C THR A 40 4.66 -16.74 -18.31
N THR A 41 5.58 -17.58 -17.84
CA THR A 41 5.39 -18.44 -16.67
C THR A 41 4.98 -17.63 -15.43
N TYR A 42 5.50 -16.40 -15.29
CA TYR A 42 5.15 -15.51 -14.17
C TYR A 42 3.68 -15.08 -14.20
N THR A 43 3.15 -14.74 -15.37
CA THR A 43 1.74 -14.35 -15.50
C THR A 43 0.81 -15.53 -15.24
N PHE A 44 1.18 -16.74 -15.67
CA PHE A 44 0.43 -17.95 -15.35
C PHE A 44 0.45 -18.25 -13.84
N TYR A 45 1.62 -18.14 -13.21
CA TYR A 45 1.78 -18.23 -11.75
C TYR A 45 0.89 -17.23 -11.01
N SER A 46 0.95 -15.95 -11.41
CA SER A 46 0.15 -14.88 -10.82
C SER A 46 -1.34 -15.16 -10.92
N LEU A 47 -1.82 -15.54 -12.12
CA LEU A 47 -3.23 -15.88 -12.33
C LEU A 47 -3.66 -17.06 -11.46
N LEU A 48 -2.88 -18.14 -11.45
CA LEU A 48 -3.20 -19.34 -10.70
C LEU A 48 -3.26 -19.09 -9.19
N MET A 49 -2.28 -18.36 -8.64
CA MET A 49 -2.25 -18.05 -7.20
C MET A 49 -3.40 -17.14 -6.79
N ASN A 50 -3.70 -16.10 -7.57
CA ASN A 50 -4.84 -15.23 -7.26
C ASN A 50 -6.17 -16.00 -7.36
N LEU A 51 -6.38 -16.81 -8.40
CA LEU A 51 -7.57 -17.67 -8.50
C LEU A 51 -7.70 -18.65 -7.33
N PHE A 52 -6.59 -19.25 -6.90
CA PHE A 52 -6.57 -20.17 -5.77
C PHE A 52 -7.01 -19.48 -4.48
N VAL A 53 -6.49 -18.28 -4.21
CA VAL A 53 -6.80 -17.51 -3.00
C VAL A 53 -8.24 -16.98 -3.02
N GLU A 54 -8.72 -16.49 -4.17
CA GLU A 54 -10.12 -16.03 -4.32
C GLU A 54 -11.15 -17.15 -4.11
N GLY A 55 -10.75 -18.42 -4.30
CA GLY A 55 -11.59 -19.56 -3.94
C GLY A 55 -12.06 -19.50 -2.48
N HIS A 56 -11.21 -19.03 -1.55
CA HIS A 56 -11.57 -18.90 -0.14
C HIS A 56 -12.69 -17.88 0.07
N ASN A 57 -12.58 -16.73 -0.60
CA ASN A 57 -13.57 -15.65 -0.56
C ASN A 57 -14.93 -16.13 -1.10
N ILE A 58 -14.93 -16.97 -2.14
CA ILE A 58 -16.14 -17.59 -2.68
C ILE A 58 -16.78 -18.52 -1.65
N PHE A 59 -16.00 -19.34 -0.94
CA PHE A 59 -16.52 -20.25 0.09
C PHE A 59 -17.04 -19.52 1.34
N GLN A 60 -16.41 -18.42 1.74
CA GLN A 60 -16.94 -17.53 2.78
C GLN A 60 -18.27 -16.88 2.34
N ALA A 61 -18.33 -16.37 1.10
CA ALA A 61 -19.54 -15.78 0.55
C ALA A 61 -20.68 -16.81 0.43
N ALA A 62 -20.39 -18.05 0.03
CA ALA A 62 -21.37 -19.12 -0.02
C ALA A 62 -21.96 -19.43 1.36
N TYR A 63 -21.15 -19.35 2.42
CA TYR A 63 -21.60 -19.59 3.80
C TYR A 63 -22.68 -18.61 4.24
N ILE A 64 -22.69 -17.36 3.75
CA ILE A 64 -23.73 -16.36 4.05
C ILE A 64 -25.13 -16.90 3.73
N SER A 65 -25.27 -17.66 2.62
CA SER A 65 -26.56 -18.23 2.22
C SER A 65 -27.14 -19.23 3.24
N LEU A 66 -26.29 -19.78 4.11
CA LEU A 66 -26.68 -20.75 5.15
C LEU A 66 -27.02 -20.08 6.49
N ILE A 67 -26.45 -18.91 6.75
CA ILE A 67 -26.53 -18.23 8.05
C ILE A 67 -27.24 -16.88 8.00
N TYR A 68 -27.87 -16.53 6.88
CA TYR A 68 -28.45 -15.20 6.65
C TYR A 68 -29.52 -14.75 7.67
N GLN A 69 -30.05 -15.69 8.46
CA GLN A 69 -31.02 -15.41 9.52
C GLN A 69 -30.35 -15.09 10.87
N ASP A 70 -29.08 -15.42 11.06
CA ASP A 70 -28.30 -15.15 12.27
C ASP A 70 -27.47 -13.89 12.07
N LEU A 71 -27.98 -12.77 12.57
CA LEU A 71 -27.31 -11.47 12.47
C LEU A 71 -25.92 -11.47 13.12
N GLN A 72 -25.75 -12.16 14.25
CA GLN A 72 -24.47 -12.16 14.97
C GLN A 72 -23.42 -12.93 14.18
N ALA A 73 -23.78 -14.11 13.64
CA ALA A 73 -22.91 -14.88 12.77
C ALA A 73 -22.58 -14.11 11.47
N LEU A 74 -23.57 -13.44 10.88
CA LEU A 74 -23.35 -12.60 9.69
C LEU A 74 -22.33 -11.51 9.94
N VAL A 75 -22.48 -10.73 11.02
CA VAL A 75 -21.54 -9.65 11.33
C VAL A 75 -20.13 -10.19 11.56
N ALA A 76 -19.99 -11.36 12.20
CA ALA A 76 -18.69 -12.00 12.45
C ALA A 76 -17.96 -12.41 11.17
N ILE A 77 -18.69 -12.67 10.08
CA ILE A 77 -18.11 -12.99 8.77
C ILE A 77 -17.90 -11.74 7.93
N PHE A 78 -18.87 -10.83 7.93
CA PHE A 78 -18.86 -9.66 7.05
C PHE A 78 -17.64 -8.76 7.27
N PHE A 79 -17.14 -8.59 8.50
CA PHE A 79 -16.01 -7.70 8.71
C PHE A 79 -14.72 -8.20 8.02
N VAL A 80 -14.48 -9.52 8.00
CA VAL A 80 -13.36 -10.15 7.28
C VAL A 80 -13.64 -10.19 5.78
N LEU A 81 -14.84 -10.63 5.39
CA LEU A 81 -15.19 -10.80 3.98
C LEU A 81 -15.13 -9.47 3.20
N VAL A 82 -15.59 -8.38 3.81
CA VAL A 82 -15.52 -7.04 3.20
C VAL A 82 -14.07 -6.61 2.98
N THR A 83 -13.17 -6.90 3.92
CA THR A 83 -11.74 -6.62 3.72
C THR A 83 -11.09 -7.50 2.67
N ASP A 84 -11.44 -8.78 2.59
CA ASP A 84 -10.90 -9.71 1.61
C ASP A 84 -11.35 -9.33 0.18
N TRP A 85 -12.62 -8.94 0.00
CA TRP A 85 -13.12 -8.43 -1.27
C TRP A 85 -12.47 -7.12 -1.69
N ASN A 86 -12.21 -6.22 -0.74
CA ASN A 86 -11.45 -5.00 -1.04
C ASN A 86 -10.00 -5.33 -1.44
N ALA A 87 -9.35 -6.30 -0.79
CA ALA A 87 -8.03 -6.76 -1.20
C ALA A 87 -8.06 -7.33 -2.62
N ALA A 88 -9.05 -8.16 -2.96
CA ALA A 88 -9.25 -8.69 -4.31
C ALA A 88 -9.40 -7.57 -5.37
N LEU A 89 -10.25 -6.58 -5.08
CA LEU A 89 -10.43 -5.40 -5.94
C LEU A 89 -9.13 -4.62 -6.12
N LYS A 90 -8.39 -4.39 -5.04
CA LYS A 90 -7.09 -3.72 -5.10
C LYS A 90 -6.08 -4.50 -5.94
N ILE A 91 -6.01 -5.82 -5.80
CA ILE A 91 -5.14 -6.67 -6.62
C ILE A 91 -5.48 -6.47 -8.09
N TYR A 92 -6.76 -6.51 -8.46
CA TYR A 92 -7.22 -6.28 -9.82
C TYR A 92 -6.76 -4.91 -10.36
N PHE A 93 -7.02 -3.82 -9.62
CA PHE A 93 -6.62 -2.48 -10.01
C PHE A 93 -5.08 -2.32 -10.07
N PHE A 94 -4.36 -2.93 -9.14
CA PHE A 94 -2.90 -2.91 -9.10
C PHE A 94 -2.30 -3.60 -10.32
N VAL A 95 -2.75 -4.82 -10.61
CA VAL A 95 -2.31 -5.63 -11.75
C VAL A 95 -2.63 -4.93 -13.07
N ARG A 96 -3.84 -4.37 -13.20
CA ARG A 96 -4.26 -3.60 -14.38
C ARG A 96 -3.36 -2.39 -14.63
N ASN A 97 -3.00 -1.66 -13.57
CA ASN A 97 -2.26 -0.41 -13.67
C ASN A 97 -0.74 -0.56 -13.43
N VAL A 98 -0.20 -1.79 -13.33
CA VAL A 98 1.21 -2.02 -12.98
C VAL A 98 2.20 -1.38 -13.97
N ARG A 99 1.82 -1.24 -15.24
CA ARG A 99 2.64 -0.55 -16.26
C ARG A 99 2.85 0.92 -15.91
N LEU A 100 1.82 1.57 -15.37
CA LEU A 100 1.86 2.96 -14.93
C LEU A 100 2.88 3.12 -13.79
N LEU A 101 2.82 2.21 -12.80
CA LEU A 101 3.79 2.16 -11.70
C LEU A 101 5.21 1.95 -12.21
N GLN A 102 5.42 1.01 -13.13
CA GLN A 102 6.75 0.76 -13.71
C GLN A 102 7.29 1.98 -14.44
N HIS A 103 6.42 2.76 -15.09
CA HIS A 103 6.79 4.02 -15.74
C HIS A 103 7.17 5.09 -14.73
N LEU A 104 6.35 5.32 -13.69
CA LEU A 104 6.68 6.22 -12.57
C LEU A 104 8.03 5.84 -11.94
N MET A 105 8.25 4.56 -11.67
CA MET A 105 9.52 4.07 -11.13
C MET A 105 10.71 4.29 -12.07
N ALA A 106 10.50 4.42 -13.38
CA ALA A 106 11.54 4.77 -14.34
C ALA A 106 11.77 6.28 -14.41
N ASP A 107 10.73 7.10 -14.22
CA ASP A 107 10.85 8.56 -14.16
C ASP A 107 11.73 9.02 -13.00
N LEU A 108 11.69 8.33 -11.85
CA LEU A 108 12.59 8.59 -10.71
C LEU A 108 14.08 8.44 -11.05
N ASP A 109 14.41 7.60 -12.04
CA ASP A 109 15.79 7.39 -12.48
C ASP A 109 16.26 8.46 -13.49
N THR A 110 15.37 9.36 -13.94
CA THR A 110 15.72 10.45 -14.86
C THR A 110 16.57 11.53 -14.17
N GLU A 111 17.37 12.24 -14.96
CA GLU A 111 18.35 13.19 -14.43
C GLU A 111 17.71 14.32 -13.63
N GLU A 112 16.49 14.73 -13.98
CA GLU A 112 15.76 15.80 -13.30
C GLU A 112 15.32 15.40 -11.89
N PHE A 113 15.14 14.10 -11.62
CA PHE A 113 14.68 13.57 -10.33
C PHE A 113 15.84 13.17 -9.42
N GLN A 114 17.07 13.33 -9.89
CA GLN A 114 18.28 12.98 -9.14
C GLN A 114 18.76 14.16 -8.29
N PRO A 115 19.09 13.94 -7.00
CA PRO A 115 19.71 14.98 -6.19
C PRO A 115 21.06 15.38 -6.80
N LYS A 116 21.32 16.68 -6.88
CA LYS A 116 22.51 17.24 -7.54
C LYS A 116 23.67 17.45 -6.58
N SER A 117 23.42 17.39 -5.27
CA SER A 117 24.43 17.59 -4.23
C SER A 117 24.29 16.55 -3.10
N SER A 118 25.37 16.35 -2.34
CA SER A 118 25.32 15.51 -1.13
C SER A 118 24.33 16.07 -0.10
N HIS A 119 24.22 17.40 -0.02
CA HIS A 119 23.23 18.07 0.84
C HIS A 119 21.80 17.65 0.47
N GLN A 120 21.46 17.64 -0.82
CA GLN A 120 20.16 17.18 -1.29
C GLN A 120 19.93 15.70 -1.03
N ALA A 121 20.96 14.85 -1.19
CA ALA A 121 20.85 13.44 -0.82
C ALA A 121 20.60 13.25 0.69
N ASP A 122 21.19 14.10 1.53
CA ASP A 122 20.97 14.11 2.99
C ASP A 122 19.58 14.65 3.36
N LEU A 123 19.08 15.66 2.65
CA LEU A 123 17.73 16.23 2.82
C LEU A 123 16.63 15.17 2.65
N LEU A 124 16.85 14.18 1.77
CA LEU A 124 15.88 13.11 1.50
C LEU A 124 15.84 12.03 2.58
N LYS A 125 16.92 11.83 3.35
CA LYS A 125 17.04 10.71 4.30
C LYS A 125 15.92 10.66 5.35
N PRO A 126 15.51 11.77 6.00
CA PRO A 126 14.46 11.73 7.02
C PRO A 126 13.13 11.19 6.48
N THR A 127 12.70 11.69 5.32
CA THR A 127 11.46 11.32 4.63
C THR A 127 11.47 9.85 4.23
N LEU A 128 12.56 9.38 3.60
CA LEU A 128 12.72 7.98 3.20
C LEU A 128 12.80 7.02 4.40
N ASN A 129 13.53 7.41 5.45
CA ASN A 129 13.63 6.63 6.67
C ASN A 129 12.30 6.58 7.42
N PHE A 130 11.51 7.66 7.38
CA PHE A 130 10.19 7.69 8.00
C PHE A 130 9.25 6.68 7.32
N TRP A 131 9.18 6.68 5.98
CA TRP A 131 8.41 5.67 5.25
C TRP A 131 8.88 4.25 5.56
N TYR A 132 10.18 4.00 5.58
CA TYR A 132 10.70 2.67 5.89
C TYR A 132 10.35 2.23 7.33
N ARG A 133 10.37 3.15 8.31
CA ARG A 133 9.91 2.87 9.67
C ARG A 133 8.42 2.54 9.71
N MET A 134 7.59 3.34 9.04
CA MET A 134 6.14 3.11 8.94
C MET A 134 5.82 1.77 8.29
N TYR A 135 6.49 1.45 7.19
CA TYR A 135 6.40 0.16 6.51
C TYR A 135 6.70 -1.02 7.45
N LYS A 136 7.81 -0.94 8.22
CA LYS A 136 8.14 -1.98 9.21
C LYS A 136 7.11 -2.10 10.33
N MET A 137 6.60 -0.98 10.84
CA MET A 137 5.56 -1.00 11.88
C MET A 137 4.28 -1.62 11.35
N TYR A 138 3.89 -1.29 10.12
CA TYR A 138 2.73 -1.89 9.47
C TYR A 138 2.89 -3.41 9.33
N TRP A 139 4.06 -3.89 8.90
CA TRP A 139 4.38 -5.33 8.87
C TRP A 139 4.23 -6.02 10.22
N VAL A 140 4.79 -5.44 11.29
CA VAL A 140 4.72 -6.03 12.63
C VAL A 140 3.27 -6.18 13.08
N ILE A 141 2.46 -5.15 12.88
CA ILE A 141 1.05 -5.15 13.27
C ILE A 141 0.27 -6.16 12.45
N THR A 142 0.42 -6.17 11.13
CA THR A 142 -0.29 -7.12 10.25
C THR A 142 0.09 -8.56 10.51
N ILE A 143 1.37 -8.89 10.71
CA ILE A 143 1.78 -10.26 11.02
C ILE A 143 1.27 -10.70 12.40
N THR A 144 1.24 -9.78 13.38
CA THR A 144 0.69 -10.08 14.70
C THR A 144 -0.81 -10.37 14.62
N ASP A 145 -1.57 -9.51 13.92
CA ASP A 145 -3.02 -9.67 13.71
C ASP A 145 -3.35 -10.99 12.99
N LEU A 146 -2.66 -11.27 11.88
CA LEU A 146 -2.82 -12.51 11.12
C LEU A 146 -2.49 -13.74 11.95
N PHE A 147 -1.44 -13.70 12.77
CA PHE A 147 -1.09 -14.78 13.67
C PHE A 147 -2.16 -15.00 14.73
N LEU A 148 -2.68 -13.93 15.35
CA LEU A 148 -3.74 -14.03 16.36
C LEU A 148 -5.03 -14.62 15.78
N LEU A 149 -5.47 -14.13 14.62
CA LEU A 149 -6.66 -14.64 13.92
C LEU A 149 -6.48 -16.10 13.51
N SER A 150 -5.30 -16.47 12.99
CA SER A 150 -5.02 -17.84 12.57
C SER A 150 -4.94 -18.78 13.77
N ALA A 151 -4.25 -18.38 14.84
CA ALA A 151 -4.03 -19.20 16.03
C ALA A 151 -5.24 -19.24 16.97
N PHE A 152 -6.24 -18.38 16.77
CA PHE A 152 -7.42 -18.26 17.64
C PHE A 152 -8.06 -19.63 17.97
N PRO A 153 -8.39 -20.51 16.99
CA PRO A 153 -9.00 -21.81 17.30
C PRO A 153 -8.09 -22.77 18.07
N ILE A 154 -6.77 -22.58 17.98
CA ILE A 154 -5.77 -23.39 18.68
C ILE A 154 -5.67 -22.94 20.14
N ILE A 155 -5.65 -21.62 20.36
CA ILE A 155 -5.51 -20.99 21.69
C ILE A 155 -6.74 -21.26 22.55
N ASP A 156 -7.94 -21.16 21.99
CA ASP A 156 -9.19 -21.38 22.72
C ASP A 156 -9.61 -22.86 22.80
N GLY A 157 -8.89 -23.74 22.10
CA GLY A 157 -9.15 -25.18 22.06
C GLY A 157 -10.33 -25.60 21.18
N SER A 158 -10.97 -24.67 20.46
CA SER A 158 -12.10 -24.94 19.57
C SER A 158 -11.73 -25.78 18.34
N TYR A 159 -10.43 -25.89 18.01
CA TYR A 159 -9.93 -26.83 17.00
C TYR A 159 -10.34 -28.28 17.30
N LYS A 160 -10.53 -28.66 18.57
CA LYS A 160 -11.01 -29.99 18.98
C LYS A 160 -12.44 -30.28 18.52
N GLN A 161 -13.19 -29.22 18.21
CA GLN A 161 -14.54 -29.27 17.64
C GLN A 161 -14.50 -29.03 16.12
N HIS A 162 -13.32 -29.11 15.50
CA HIS A 162 -13.09 -28.83 14.08
C HIS A 162 -13.48 -27.40 13.67
N ARG A 163 -13.39 -26.43 14.59
CA ARG A 163 -13.54 -25.01 14.24
C ARG A 163 -12.36 -24.57 13.37
N LEU A 164 -12.67 -23.98 12.22
CA LEU A 164 -11.69 -23.36 11.32
C LEU A 164 -11.42 -21.90 11.75
N PRO A 165 -10.29 -21.30 11.36
CA PRO A 165 -9.98 -19.89 11.66
C PRO A 165 -11.06 -18.93 11.15
N PHE A 166 -11.57 -19.18 9.95
CA PHE A 166 -12.62 -18.38 9.33
C PHE A 166 -13.82 -19.27 8.99
N TRP A 167 -15.02 -18.73 9.22
CA TRP A 167 -16.26 -19.41 8.85
C TRP A 167 -16.43 -19.40 7.34
N ALA A 168 -16.53 -20.59 6.74
CA ALA A 168 -16.73 -20.77 5.32
C ALA A 168 -17.43 -22.12 5.05
N TRP A 169 -18.15 -22.20 3.94
CA TRP A 169 -18.80 -23.43 3.51
C TRP A 169 -17.95 -24.13 2.45
N TYR A 170 -17.69 -25.41 2.65
CA TYR A 170 -16.99 -26.25 1.69
C TYR A 170 -17.90 -27.38 1.20
N PRO A 171 -17.84 -27.77 -0.09
CA PRO A 171 -18.67 -28.84 -0.66
C PRO A 171 -18.21 -30.25 -0.26
N TYR A 172 -17.48 -30.40 0.85
CA TYR A 172 -16.94 -31.66 1.37
C TYR A 172 -16.91 -31.62 2.90
N ASN A 173 -16.77 -32.80 3.54
CA ASN A 173 -16.74 -32.88 4.99
C ASN A 173 -15.39 -32.41 5.56
N VAL A 174 -15.35 -31.16 6.03
CA VAL A 174 -14.18 -30.54 6.66
C VAL A 174 -13.83 -31.11 8.04
N THR A 175 -14.70 -31.91 8.68
CA THR A 175 -14.42 -32.49 10.00
C THR A 175 -13.57 -33.75 9.97
N SER A 176 -13.32 -34.30 8.78
CA SER A 176 -12.54 -35.53 8.61
C SER A 176 -11.07 -35.22 8.35
N SER A 177 -10.15 -35.89 9.05
CA SER A 177 -8.72 -35.84 8.72
C SER A 177 -8.44 -36.66 7.44
N PRO A 178 -7.62 -36.19 6.49
CA PRO A 178 -6.74 -35.01 6.53
C PRO A 178 -7.36 -33.71 5.96
N LEU A 179 -8.66 -33.69 5.65
CA LEU A 179 -9.31 -32.56 4.99
C LEU A 179 -9.47 -31.36 5.92
N TYR A 180 -9.65 -31.58 7.22
CA TYR A 180 -9.66 -30.50 8.23
C TYR A 180 -8.37 -29.69 8.18
N GLU A 181 -7.23 -30.39 8.30
CA GLU A 181 -5.90 -29.79 8.35
C GLU A 181 -5.57 -29.10 7.03
N ALA A 182 -5.85 -29.75 5.89
CA ALA A 182 -5.65 -29.16 4.57
C ALA A 182 -6.48 -27.88 4.39
N THR A 183 -7.74 -27.87 4.83
CA THR A 183 -8.63 -26.70 4.75
C THR A 183 -8.16 -25.59 5.69
N TYR A 184 -7.70 -25.94 6.89
CA TYR A 184 -7.13 -25.00 7.84
C TYR A 184 -5.92 -24.27 7.24
N PHE A 185 -4.95 -25.02 6.68
CA PHE A 185 -3.78 -24.44 6.01
C PHE A 185 -4.18 -23.58 4.81
N TYR A 186 -5.16 -24.03 4.03
CA TYR A 186 -5.67 -23.28 2.89
C TYR A 186 -6.26 -21.92 3.29
N GLN A 187 -7.08 -21.88 4.35
CA GLN A 187 -7.64 -20.62 4.86
C GLN A 187 -6.53 -19.67 5.33
N VAL A 188 -5.62 -20.16 6.19
CA VAL A 188 -4.50 -19.37 6.71
C VAL A 188 -3.66 -18.82 5.56
N TYR A 189 -3.28 -19.66 4.60
CA TYR A 189 -2.50 -19.24 3.43
C TYR A 189 -3.23 -18.17 2.63
N SER A 190 -4.52 -18.37 2.35
CA SER A 190 -5.32 -17.45 1.52
C SER A 190 -5.45 -16.08 2.17
N THR A 191 -5.83 -16.02 3.45
CA THR A 191 -5.96 -14.77 4.18
C THR A 191 -4.61 -14.05 4.33
N TRP A 192 -3.53 -14.79 4.62
CA TRP A 192 -2.19 -14.20 4.69
C TRP A 192 -1.76 -13.64 3.33
N PHE A 193 -2.03 -14.34 2.23
CA PHE A 193 -1.70 -13.87 0.89
C PHE A 193 -2.42 -12.54 0.58
N LEU A 194 -3.74 -12.46 0.82
CA LEU A 194 -4.52 -11.24 0.59
C LEU A 194 -4.04 -10.09 1.48
N ALA A 195 -3.83 -10.33 2.77
CA ALA A 195 -3.39 -9.31 3.71
C ALA A 195 -1.99 -8.78 3.39
N LEU A 196 -1.05 -9.65 3.01
CA LEU A 196 0.27 -9.24 2.57
C LEU A 196 0.23 -8.49 1.24
N GLY A 197 -0.64 -8.89 0.31
CA GLY A 197 -0.92 -8.13 -0.91
C GLY A 197 -1.40 -6.72 -0.59
N ASN A 198 -2.46 -6.61 0.21
CA ASN A 198 -3.06 -5.36 0.65
C ASN A 198 -2.01 -4.43 1.29
N LEU A 199 -1.27 -4.92 2.28
CA LEU A 199 -0.21 -4.15 2.96
C LEU A 199 0.79 -3.57 1.96
N ASN A 200 1.24 -4.39 1.00
CA ASN A 200 2.28 -3.97 0.08
C ASN A 200 1.77 -3.00 -1.00
N MET A 201 0.51 -3.14 -1.44
CA MET A 201 -0.10 -2.17 -2.35
C MET A 201 -0.32 -0.80 -1.68
N ASP A 202 -0.71 -0.81 -0.41
CA ASP A 202 -0.90 0.41 0.38
C ASP A 202 0.43 1.11 0.65
N SER A 203 1.45 0.31 0.97
CA SER A 203 2.82 0.80 1.15
C SER A 203 3.39 1.41 -0.13
N MET A 204 3.10 0.80 -1.29
CA MET A 204 3.46 1.35 -2.60
C MET A 204 2.80 2.71 -2.84
N THR A 205 1.53 2.85 -2.47
CA THR A 205 0.80 4.13 -2.56
C THR A 205 1.47 5.21 -1.70
N GLY A 206 1.76 4.91 -0.43
CA GLY A 206 2.51 5.83 0.43
C GLY A 206 3.92 6.14 -0.10
N ALA A 207 4.54 5.20 -0.82
CA ALA A 207 5.84 5.44 -1.43
C ALA A 207 5.77 6.46 -2.59
N LEU A 208 4.74 6.38 -3.44
CA LEU A 208 4.52 7.36 -4.50
C LEU A 208 4.30 8.76 -3.93
N MET A 209 3.46 8.89 -2.90
CA MET A 209 3.23 10.15 -2.19
C MET A 209 4.52 10.70 -1.56
N MET A 210 5.29 9.82 -0.90
CA MET A 210 6.61 10.16 -0.37
C MET A 210 7.57 10.66 -1.46
N TYR A 211 7.59 10.04 -2.64
CA TYR A 211 8.44 10.47 -3.74
C TYR A 211 8.02 11.84 -4.29
N ILE A 212 6.72 12.10 -4.44
CA ILE A 212 6.21 13.43 -4.82
C ILE A 212 6.70 14.47 -3.82
N ALA A 213 6.49 14.21 -2.54
CA ALA A 213 6.89 15.06 -1.42
C ALA A 213 8.41 15.34 -1.44
N ALA A 214 9.22 14.30 -1.61
CA ALA A 214 10.67 14.39 -1.74
C ALA A 214 11.13 15.23 -2.95
N GLN A 215 10.44 15.13 -4.08
CA GLN A 215 10.78 15.92 -5.27
C GLN A 215 10.41 17.40 -5.10
N CYS A 216 9.34 17.71 -4.38
CA CYS A 216 9.01 19.08 -3.98
C CYS A 216 10.08 19.67 -3.05
N ASP A 217 10.60 18.88 -2.10
CA ASP A 217 11.71 19.32 -1.23
C ASP A 217 12.97 19.64 -2.04
N LEU A 218 13.33 18.81 -3.02
CA LEU A 218 14.46 19.06 -3.91
C LEU A 218 14.27 20.33 -4.75
N LEU A 219 13.07 20.54 -5.30
CA LEU A 219 12.75 21.75 -6.07
C LEU A 219 12.82 23.00 -5.17
N SER A 220 12.30 22.92 -3.94
CA SER A 220 12.35 24.01 -2.95
C SER A 220 13.79 24.39 -2.61
N ASP A 221 14.65 23.40 -2.36
CA ASP A 221 16.08 23.62 -2.13
C ASP A 221 16.77 24.26 -3.34
N ASN A 222 16.51 23.76 -4.55
CA ASN A 222 17.04 24.32 -5.79
C ASN A 222 16.65 25.80 -5.98
N LEU A 223 15.39 26.16 -5.69
CA LEU A 223 14.89 27.52 -5.82
C LEU A 223 15.42 28.45 -4.72
N LYS A 224 15.56 27.99 -3.48
CA LYS A 224 16.17 28.77 -2.38
C LYS A 224 17.62 29.11 -2.64
N ASN A 225 18.35 28.21 -3.31
CA ASN A 225 19.75 28.39 -3.67
C ASN A 225 19.95 28.97 -5.08
N LEU A 226 18.89 29.48 -5.72
CA LEU A 226 18.98 30.11 -7.03
C LEU A 226 19.60 31.52 -6.89
N SER A 227 20.89 31.66 -7.20
CA SER A 227 21.58 32.94 -7.28
C SER A 227 21.96 33.31 -8.73
N ASN A 228 22.19 34.61 -8.97
CA ASN A 228 22.63 35.15 -10.26
C ASN A 228 24.15 35.40 -10.33
N ASP A 229 24.91 34.84 -9.40
CA ASP A 229 26.33 35.20 -9.22
C ASP A 229 27.23 34.75 -10.39
N ASP A 230 26.78 33.78 -11.18
CA ASP A 230 27.54 33.21 -12.31
C ASP A 230 26.90 33.48 -13.68
N GLY A 231 25.87 34.35 -13.75
CA GLY A 231 25.15 34.69 -14.99
C GLY A 231 24.30 33.56 -15.58
N LYS A 232 24.16 32.42 -14.88
CA LYS A 232 23.38 31.25 -15.35
C LYS A 232 21.97 31.18 -14.77
N PHE A 233 21.47 32.29 -14.22
CA PHE A 233 20.16 32.34 -13.57
C PHE A 233 19.03 31.83 -14.46
N ASN A 234 18.92 32.33 -15.70
CA ASN A 234 17.86 31.94 -16.63
C ASN A 234 17.94 30.44 -17.01
N GLU A 235 19.14 29.91 -17.22
CA GLU A 235 19.34 28.49 -17.55
C GLU A 235 18.87 27.58 -16.40
N ARG A 236 19.27 27.90 -15.16
CA ARG A 236 18.85 27.16 -13.96
C ARG A 236 17.35 27.27 -13.73
N LEU A 237 16.77 28.47 -13.88
CA LEU A 237 15.34 28.68 -13.74
C LEU A 237 14.54 27.84 -14.73
N VAL A 238 14.98 27.76 -16.00
CA VAL A 238 14.33 26.90 -17.01
C VAL A 238 14.41 25.42 -16.61
N LEU A 239 15.54 24.96 -16.05
CA LEU A 239 15.67 23.59 -15.55
C LEU A 239 14.71 23.30 -14.39
N TYR A 240 14.56 24.23 -13.45
CA TYR A 240 13.66 24.08 -12.30
C TYR A 240 12.18 24.11 -12.72
N ILE A 241 11.82 24.94 -13.70
CA ILE A 241 10.47 24.92 -14.30
C ILE A 241 10.20 23.56 -14.98
N LYS A 242 11.19 22.99 -15.68
CA LYS A 242 11.06 21.65 -16.27
C LYS A 242 10.90 20.57 -15.20
N HIS A 243 11.67 20.61 -14.12
CA HIS A 243 11.54 19.69 -12.99
C HIS A 243 10.15 19.79 -12.35
N HIS A 244 9.67 21.00 -12.05
CA HIS A 244 8.32 21.22 -11.53
C HIS A 244 7.22 20.65 -12.43
N LYS A 245 7.30 20.88 -13.75
CA LYS A 245 6.36 20.28 -14.71
C LYS A 245 6.38 18.76 -14.70
N LYS A 246 7.56 18.15 -14.55
CA LYS A 246 7.67 16.69 -14.39
C LYS A 246 7.09 16.20 -13.06
N ILE A 247 7.25 16.94 -11.96
CA ILE A 247 6.62 16.61 -10.67
C ILE A 247 5.09 16.59 -10.82
N ILE A 248 4.51 17.62 -11.45
CA ILE A 248 3.07 17.68 -11.72
C ILE A 248 2.62 16.48 -12.56
N SER A 249 3.34 16.17 -13.64
CA SER A 249 3.02 15.01 -14.49
C SER A 249 3.10 13.68 -13.73
N PHE A 250 4.14 13.52 -12.90
CA PHE A 250 4.33 12.35 -12.05
C PHE A 250 3.19 12.23 -11.03
N SER A 251 2.85 13.32 -10.36
CA SER A 251 1.77 13.39 -9.36
C SER A 251 0.41 13.05 -9.98
N ASN A 252 0.06 13.64 -11.12
CA ASN A 252 -1.18 13.34 -11.84
C ASN A 252 -1.28 11.86 -12.24
N THR A 253 -0.17 11.29 -12.69
CA THR A 253 -0.08 9.88 -13.07
C THR A 253 -0.18 8.95 -11.85
N ALA A 254 0.47 9.31 -10.74
CA ALA A 254 0.35 8.58 -9.48
C ALA A 254 -1.07 8.68 -8.90
N ASN A 255 -1.72 9.85 -8.96
CA ASN A 255 -3.09 10.07 -8.52
C ASN A 255 -4.08 9.16 -9.25
N GLN A 256 -3.93 8.99 -10.58
CA GLN A 256 -4.78 8.06 -11.34
C GLN A 256 -4.69 6.62 -10.81
N PHE A 257 -3.51 6.21 -10.34
CA PHE A 257 -3.30 4.88 -9.78
C PHE A 257 -3.95 4.73 -8.40
N PHE A 258 -3.61 5.63 -7.46
CA PHE A 258 -4.04 5.42 -6.08
C PHE A 258 -5.41 6.01 -5.74
N ASN A 259 -6.01 6.87 -6.56
CA ASN A 259 -7.36 7.40 -6.31
C ASN A 259 -8.39 6.26 -6.28
N GLU A 260 -8.35 5.35 -7.25
CA GLU A 260 -9.22 4.16 -7.31
C GLU A 260 -9.03 3.26 -6.07
N LEU A 261 -7.77 3.03 -5.67
CA LEU A 261 -7.43 2.17 -4.51
C LEU A 261 -7.82 2.80 -3.17
N THR A 262 -7.63 4.12 -3.04
CA THR A 262 -7.83 4.86 -1.79
C THR A 262 -9.31 5.02 -1.46
N LEU A 263 -10.15 5.26 -2.49
CA LEU A 263 -11.59 5.36 -2.30
C LEU A 263 -12.19 4.05 -1.76
N GLY A 264 -11.87 2.92 -2.40
CA GLY A 264 -12.31 1.60 -1.95
C GLY A 264 -11.79 1.27 -0.54
N GLN A 265 -10.55 1.67 -0.25
CA GLN A 265 -9.93 1.47 1.05
C GLN A 265 -10.70 2.16 2.18
N PHE A 266 -10.95 3.47 2.10
CA PHE A 266 -11.61 4.20 3.18
C PHE A 266 -13.06 3.76 3.40
N PHE A 267 -13.77 3.43 2.32
CA PHE A 267 -15.13 2.88 2.44
C PHE A 267 -15.11 1.53 3.17
N THR A 268 -14.22 0.63 2.76
CA THR A 268 -14.09 -0.71 3.33
C THR A 268 -13.67 -0.65 4.79
N THR A 269 -12.67 0.14 5.16
CA THR A 269 -12.21 0.22 6.56
C THR A 269 -13.24 0.85 7.48
N CYS A 270 -14.03 1.80 6.98
CA CYS A 270 -15.15 2.34 7.76
C CYS A 270 -16.19 1.25 8.06
N ALA A 271 -16.62 0.50 7.03
CA ALA A 271 -17.58 -0.58 7.19
C ALA A 271 -17.05 -1.72 8.08
N SER A 272 -15.83 -2.19 7.84
CA SER A 272 -15.24 -3.30 8.59
C SER A 272 -14.94 -2.93 10.04
N MET A 273 -14.47 -1.71 10.30
CA MET A 273 -14.25 -1.21 11.65
C MET A 273 -15.57 -1.06 12.41
N ALA A 274 -16.65 -0.58 11.77
CA ALA A 274 -17.97 -0.51 12.40
C ALA A 274 -18.48 -1.91 12.81
N LEU A 275 -18.35 -2.91 11.94
CA LEU A 275 -18.74 -4.29 12.22
C LEU A 275 -17.86 -4.93 13.31
N ALA A 276 -16.54 -4.71 13.27
CA ALA A 276 -15.61 -5.22 14.28
C ALA A 276 -15.85 -4.58 15.66
N MET A 277 -16.11 -3.27 15.71
CA MET A 277 -16.47 -2.57 16.95
C MET A 277 -17.81 -3.06 17.51
N PHE A 278 -18.80 -3.35 16.67
CA PHE A 278 -20.03 -4.00 17.12
C PHE A 278 -19.75 -5.38 17.73
N GLN A 279 -18.93 -6.21 17.08
CA GLN A 279 -18.56 -7.52 17.63
C GLN A 279 -17.84 -7.41 18.98
N LEU A 280 -16.97 -6.41 19.16
CA LEU A 280 -16.31 -6.14 20.45
C LEU A 280 -17.30 -5.87 21.59
N THR A 281 -18.53 -5.41 21.30
CA THR A 281 -19.57 -5.23 22.33
C THR A 281 -20.28 -6.52 22.73
N VAL A 282 -20.19 -7.55 21.88
CA VAL A 282 -20.91 -8.83 22.06
C VAL A 282 -20.00 -9.91 22.63
N VAL A 283 -18.71 -9.91 22.27
CA VAL A 283 -17.73 -10.89 22.78
C VAL A 283 -17.22 -10.50 24.17
N GLY A 284 -16.76 -11.48 24.93
CA GLY A 284 -16.16 -11.22 26.25
C GLY A 284 -14.86 -10.40 26.13
N PRO A 285 -14.65 -9.35 26.94
CA PRO A 285 -13.53 -8.41 26.79
C PRO A 285 -12.16 -9.06 26.99
N THR A 286 -12.08 -10.17 27.73
CA THR A 286 -10.85 -10.93 27.98
C THR A 286 -10.80 -12.25 27.19
N SER A 287 -11.74 -12.46 26.26
CA SER A 287 -11.72 -13.63 25.38
C SER A 287 -10.63 -13.48 24.31
N SER A 288 -10.11 -14.61 23.81
CA SER A 288 -9.16 -14.63 22.68
C SER A 288 -9.76 -13.99 21.42
N GLU A 289 -11.07 -14.12 21.22
CA GLU A 289 -11.82 -13.48 20.14
C GLU A 289 -11.82 -11.96 20.30
N GLY A 290 -12.11 -11.46 21.51
CA GLY A 290 -12.07 -10.03 21.83
C GLY A 290 -10.69 -9.41 21.64
N PHE A 291 -9.62 -10.09 22.05
CA PHE A 291 -8.26 -9.64 21.77
C PHE A 291 -7.97 -9.58 20.26
N SER A 292 -8.35 -10.61 19.50
CA SER A 292 -8.13 -10.64 18.04
C SER A 292 -8.86 -9.49 17.34
N LEU A 293 -10.11 -9.23 17.72
CA LEU A 293 -10.90 -8.11 17.19
C LEU A 293 -10.31 -6.74 17.56
N LEU A 294 -9.75 -6.59 18.77
CA LEU A 294 -9.09 -5.36 19.18
C LEU A 294 -7.84 -5.09 18.34
N PHE A 295 -7.01 -6.12 18.12
CA PHE A 295 -5.83 -6.02 17.26
C PHE A 295 -6.20 -5.69 15.81
N TYR A 296 -7.28 -6.29 15.30
CA TYR A 296 -7.82 -5.98 13.98
C TYR A 296 -8.21 -4.49 13.85
N VAL A 297 -8.95 -3.95 14.82
CA VAL A 297 -9.34 -2.53 14.82
C VAL A 297 -8.11 -1.62 14.87
N VAL A 298 -7.12 -1.93 15.71
CA VAL A 298 -5.86 -1.18 15.78
C VAL A 298 -5.11 -1.24 14.43
N ALA A 299 -5.07 -2.41 13.79
CA ALA A 299 -4.45 -2.58 12.48
C ALA A 299 -5.13 -1.71 11.40
N MET A 300 -6.46 -1.66 11.38
CA MET A 300 -7.23 -0.81 10.45
C MET A 300 -6.99 0.69 10.69
N ILE A 301 -6.90 1.12 11.95
CA ILE A 301 -6.57 2.52 12.30
C ILE A 301 -5.17 2.89 11.79
N VAL A 302 -4.17 2.02 12.02
CA VAL A 302 -2.80 2.27 11.56
C VAL A 302 -2.72 2.31 10.03
N GLN A 303 -3.44 1.41 9.36
CA GLN A 303 -3.54 1.41 7.91
C GLN A 303 -4.14 2.73 7.37
N ASN A 304 -5.23 3.22 7.96
CA ASN A 304 -5.82 4.51 7.56
C ASN A 304 -4.90 5.69 7.87
N PHE A 305 -4.25 5.69 9.04
CA PHE A 305 -3.28 6.72 9.41
C PHE A 305 -2.11 6.79 8.43
N PHE A 306 -1.64 5.65 7.92
CA PHE A 306 -0.58 5.58 6.92
C PHE A 306 -0.95 6.38 5.66
N TYR A 307 -2.15 6.18 5.10
CA TYR A 307 -2.65 6.94 3.95
C TYR A 307 -2.75 8.43 4.26
N CYS A 308 -3.42 8.79 5.36
CA CYS A 308 -3.65 10.18 5.73
C CYS A 308 -2.35 10.94 5.96
N TRP A 309 -1.35 10.31 6.59
CA TRP A 309 -0.06 10.95 6.85
C TRP A 309 0.68 11.29 5.55
N PHE A 310 0.84 10.31 4.65
CA PHE A 310 1.56 10.55 3.39
C PHE A 310 0.78 11.47 2.45
N GLY A 311 -0.55 11.42 2.46
CA GLY A 311 -1.40 12.37 1.74
C GLY A 311 -1.19 13.81 2.22
N ASN A 312 -1.26 14.04 3.54
CA ASN A 312 -1.04 15.35 4.14
C ASN A 312 0.38 15.87 3.88
N GLU A 313 1.40 15.02 4.00
CA GLU A 313 2.79 15.39 3.74
C GLU A 313 3.08 15.73 2.27
N ALA A 314 2.33 15.13 1.33
CA ALA A 314 2.39 15.50 -0.08
C ALA A 314 1.71 16.85 -0.31
N GLU A 315 0.52 17.06 0.27
CA GLU A 315 -0.26 18.30 0.14
C GLU A 315 0.47 19.51 0.74
N LEU A 316 1.05 19.38 1.95
CA LEU A 316 1.78 20.47 2.62
C LEU A 316 3.01 20.93 1.86
N ARG A 317 3.66 20.03 1.09
CA ARG A 317 4.83 20.37 0.27
C ARG A 317 4.46 20.86 -1.12
N ASP A 318 3.24 20.58 -1.57
CA ASP A 318 2.67 21.12 -2.80
C ASP A 318 2.08 22.53 -2.57
N THR A 319 1.57 22.81 -1.36
CA THR A 319 1.02 24.13 -0.99
C THR A 319 2.10 25.13 -0.53
N PRO A 320 1.96 26.44 -0.88
CA PRO A 320 3.00 27.46 -0.75
C PRO A 320 3.24 28.03 0.67
N SER A 321 2.95 27.28 1.74
CA SER A 321 2.99 27.78 3.13
C SER A 321 4.39 27.74 3.79
N THR A 322 5.47 27.55 3.03
CA THR A 322 6.85 27.88 3.44
C THR A 322 7.49 28.87 2.44
N PRO A 323 8.31 29.85 2.89
CA PRO A 323 8.42 31.21 2.32
C PRO A 323 9.02 31.30 0.89
N PRO A 324 8.84 32.46 0.19
CA PRO A 324 8.29 32.53 -1.16
C PRO A 324 9.34 32.49 -2.26
N VAL A 325 9.28 31.48 -3.14
CA VAL A 325 9.92 31.56 -4.47
C VAL A 325 9.02 31.01 -5.59
N VAL A 326 7.88 30.37 -5.28
CA VAL A 326 7.08 29.61 -6.27
C VAL A 326 5.81 30.33 -6.75
N TYR A 327 5.69 31.65 -6.58
CA TYR A 327 4.44 32.37 -6.90
C TYR A 327 4.32 32.93 -8.32
N VAL A 328 5.18 32.55 -9.28
CA VAL A 328 5.16 33.17 -10.62
C VAL A 328 4.48 32.31 -11.71
N PHE A 329 4.17 31.02 -11.49
CA PHE A 329 3.81 30.17 -12.65
C PHE A 329 2.58 29.25 -12.54
N THR A 330 1.84 29.20 -11.42
CA THR A 330 0.66 28.33 -11.31
C THR A 330 -0.68 29.04 -11.51
N SER A 331 -0.77 30.37 -11.36
CA SER A 331 -2.03 31.13 -11.53
C SER A 331 -2.43 31.43 -12.97
N GLY A 332 -1.72 30.87 -13.97
CA GLY A 332 -1.98 31.15 -15.39
C GLY A 332 -2.88 30.14 -16.13
N VAL A 333 -3.29 29.02 -15.52
CA VAL A 333 -3.93 27.92 -16.26
C VAL A 333 -5.31 27.50 -15.72
N GLU A 334 -5.71 27.90 -14.51
CA GLU A 334 -7.05 27.59 -13.97
C GLU A 334 -8.13 28.64 -14.32
N GLY A 335 -7.82 29.57 -15.21
CA GLY A 335 -8.77 30.55 -15.75
C GLY A 335 -9.19 30.24 -17.18
N ARG A 336 -9.79 29.06 -17.43
CA ARG A 336 -10.68 28.72 -18.56
C ARG A 336 -10.87 27.20 -18.65
N LEU A 337 -11.94 26.68 -18.05
CA LEU A 337 -12.98 25.88 -18.71
C LEU A 337 -14.07 25.51 -17.70
#